data_AF-A0A352T446-F1
#
_entry.id   AF-A0A352T446-F1
#
_cell.length_a   1.000
_cell.length_b   1.000
_cell.length_c   1.000
_cell.angle_alpha   90.00
_cell.angle_beta   90.00
_cell.angle_gamma   90.00
#
_symmetry.space_group_name_H-M   'P 1'
#
loop_
_entity.id
_entity.type
_entity.pdbx_description
1 polymer ?
#
loop_
_entity_poly.entity_id
_entity_poly.type
_entity_poly.pdbx_seq_one_letter_code
_entity_poly.pdbx_strand_id
1 'polypeptide(L)'
;MQCKSCGTELPKKAKICPKCGALNGKPAGNTRYLAIIGMVIMLLGGLLPFVQSNEELMDGYTPKAYSFGFMNISVIFMWYLFMLLIVAGILLVVAKKEKLSIVTSVLATVVAFVSMFAFQFSSTDGKTKTGALVYVYHNISDLLSNGYGGNTYSIGSGVYVIILGLIVAIIGVFWDVVKLFKKDLGVDSKYLSNSLNQSITQKMFYYRGFYIMFLPVFIMIVLFFYWPMLGCRYAFTSYVLANPYYIGIFHFQTMLRFDTYFWQAFRNTLVLSIVKLILNTGAAVIISLLLNEITNMAFKKSVQTIIYLPHFMSWVVVAAVFKMILSVNSSGVVNGALINMGLIDNPIDFLGSSKYWTGTFFMMNVWKDTGWGTILFLATLSGISPDLYEAAQIDGANRFKRLIYITLPALANTIITVFILNLAKVMNLFESVFVTQSAGTYDVSQVLQTYVYNKTFSASFSDYGYTTAVGLFKSFVGMILVLGCNYASKKVRGRGIV
;
A
#
# COMPACT_ATOMS: atom_id res chain seq x y z
N MET A 1 22.90 38.17 -23.10
CA MET A 1 23.06 37.06 -24.07
C MET A 1 21.91 37.14 -25.05
N GLN A 2 22.08 36.98 -26.35
CA GLN A 2 20.94 36.98 -27.27
C GLN A 2 20.31 35.58 -27.37
N CYS A 3 18.98 35.52 -27.47
CA CYS A 3 18.28 34.28 -27.76
C CYS A 3 18.58 33.85 -29.20
N LYS A 4 19.11 32.65 -29.41
CA LYS A 4 19.41 32.14 -30.77
C LYS A 4 18.19 32.02 -31.68
N SER A 5 16.99 31.88 -31.12
CA SER A 5 15.75 31.68 -31.90
C SER A 5 15.05 32.98 -32.28
N CYS A 6 15.10 34.01 -31.43
CA CYS A 6 14.32 35.23 -31.65
C CYS A 6 15.10 36.54 -31.40
N GLY A 7 16.42 36.48 -31.23
CA GLY A 7 17.33 37.63 -31.18
C GLY A 7 17.23 38.52 -29.93
N THR A 8 16.24 38.32 -29.06
CA THR A 8 16.04 39.14 -27.86
C THR A 8 17.20 39.04 -26.89
N GLU A 9 17.56 40.18 -26.31
CA GLU A 9 18.52 40.25 -25.20
C GLU A 9 17.94 39.59 -23.95
N LEU A 10 18.72 38.66 -23.39
CA LEU A 10 18.40 37.89 -22.20
C LEU A 10 19.42 38.17 -21.10
N PRO A 11 18.99 38.19 -19.82
CA PRO A 11 19.91 38.26 -18.70
C PRO A 11 20.89 37.08 -18.75
N LYS A 12 22.13 37.28 -18.26
CA LYS A 12 23.25 36.31 -18.37
C LYS A 12 22.97 34.91 -17.78
N LYS A 13 21.85 34.68 -17.09
CA LYS A 13 21.47 33.38 -16.50
C LYS A 13 20.11 32.84 -16.98
N ALA A 14 19.48 33.44 -18.00
CA ALA A 14 18.16 33.02 -18.47
C ALA A 14 18.22 31.67 -19.21
N LYS A 15 17.53 30.64 -18.69
CA LYS A 15 17.47 29.30 -19.29
C LYS A 15 16.41 29.17 -20.40
N ILE A 16 15.39 30.03 -20.40
CA ILE A 16 14.29 30.05 -21.36
C ILE A 16 14.08 31.50 -21.79
N CYS A 17 13.87 31.73 -23.08
CA CYS A 17 13.52 33.04 -23.61
C CYS A 17 12.06 33.39 -23.25
N PRO A 18 11.79 34.51 -22.56
CA PRO A 18 10.43 34.91 -22.19
C PRO A 18 9.59 35.33 -23.40
N LYS A 19 10.21 35.73 -24.52
CA LYS A 19 9.49 36.14 -25.74
C LYS A 19 9.07 34.96 -26.62
N CYS A 20 9.96 34.01 -26.86
CA CYS A 20 9.73 32.91 -27.80
C CYS A 20 9.72 31.51 -27.18
N GLY A 21 9.89 31.38 -25.85
CA GLY A 21 9.87 30.08 -25.15
C GLY A 21 11.09 29.17 -25.44
N ALA A 22 12.00 29.58 -26.32
CA ALA A 22 13.18 28.80 -26.69
C ALA A 22 14.16 28.65 -25.51
N LEU A 23 14.59 27.42 -25.24
CA LEU A 23 15.63 27.11 -24.25
C LEU A 23 16.96 27.73 -24.68
N ASN A 24 17.58 28.53 -23.80
CA ASN A 24 18.87 29.16 -24.05
C ASN A 24 19.92 28.63 -23.07
N GLY A 25 20.92 27.92 -23.58
CA GLY A 25 22.00 27.32 -22.81
C GLY A 25 22.38 25.94 -23.32
N LYS A 26 23.64 25.52 -23.10
CA LYS A 26 24.05 24.13 -23.31
C LYS A 26 23.17 23.22 -22.45
N PRO A 27 22.69 22.07 -22.97
CA PRO A 27 21.89 21.14 -22.20
C PRO A 27 22.61 20.85 -20.89
N ALA A 28 21.87 20.91 -19.77
CA ALA A 28 22.39 20.64 -18.43
C ALA A 28 23.27 19.40 -18.48
N GLY A 29 24.50 19.52 -17.96
CA GLY A 29 25.55 18.50 -18.04
C GLY A 29 25.00 17.10 -17.80
N ASN A 30 25.49 16.14 -18.58
CA ASN A 30 25.01 14.77 -18.62
C ASN A 30 25.05 14.10 -17.22
N THR A 31 23.97 14.26 -16.44
CA THR A 31 23.64 13.37 -15.31
C THR A 31 23.42 11.93 -15.78
N ARG A 32 23.34 11.72 -17.10
CA ARG A 32 23.16 10.47 -17.85
C ARG A 32 24.21 9.40 -17.53
N TYR A 33 25.36 9.79 -16.98
CA TYR A 33 26.42 8.86 -16.63
C TYR A 33 26.28 8.33 -15.20
N LEU A 34 25.45 8.91 -14.33
CA LEU A 34 25.46 8.57 -12.90
C LEU A 34 25.03 7.13 -12.64
N ALA A 35 23.95 6.67 -13.29
CA ALA A 35 23.49 5.28 -13.16
C ALA A 35 24.54 4.29 -13.69
N ILE A 36 25.18 4.61 -14.83
CA ILE A 36 26.23 3.77 -15.42
C ILE A 36 27.49 3.77 -14.56
N ILE A 37 27.89 4.92 -14.03
CA ILE A 37 29.01 5.04 -13.10
C ILE A 37 28.75 4.20 -11.85
N GLY A 38 27.54 4.27 -11.29
CA GLY A 38 27.14 3.41 -10.17
C GLY A 38 27.26 1.92 -10.51
N MET A 39 26.79 1.51 -11.68
CA MET A 39 26.91 0.12 -12.16
C MET A 39 28.36 -0.32 -12.39
N VAL A 40 29.21 0.56 -12.92
CA VAL A 40 30.65 0.29 -13.10
C VAL A 40 31.35 0.19 -11.75
N ILE A 41 30.99 1.03 -10.77
CA ILE A 41 31.49 0.92 -9.40
C ILE A 41 31.05 -0.40 -8.77
N MET A 42 29.80 -0.83 -8.97
CA MET A 42 29.33 -2.15 -8.52
C MET A 42 30.10 -3.29 -9.19
N LEU A 43 30.38 -3.20 -10.48
CA LEU A 43 31.19 -4.18 -11.20
C LEU A 43 32.60 -4.28 -10.60
N LEU A 44 33.26 -3.13 -10.37
CA LEU A 44 34.58 -3.08 -9.76
C LEU A 44 34.56 -3.62 -8.32
N GLY A 45 33.53 -3.30 -7.53
CA GLY A 45 33.33 -3.87 -6.21
C GLY A 45 33.07 -5.38 -6.24
N GLY A 46 32.41 -5.88 -7.28
CA GLY A 46 32.15 -7.30 -7.51
C GLY A 46 33.39 -8.13 -7.84
N LEU A 47 34.48 -7.47 -8.26
CA LEU A 47 35.80 -8.05 -8.49
C LEU A 47 36.69 -8.03 -7.24
N LEU A 48 36.27 -7.33 -6.18
CA LEU A 48 36.99 -7.24 -4.91
C LEU A 48 36.47 -8.30 -3.91
N PRO A 49 37.31 -8.72 -2.94
CA PRO A 49 36.92 -9.68 -1.92
C PRO A 49 35.81 -9.12 -1.01
N PHE A 50 34.73 -9.87 -0.84
CA PHE A 50 33.61 -9.53 0.04
C PHE A 50 33.88 -9.82 1.51
N VAL A 51 34.66 -10.87 1.80
CA VAL A 51 34.97 -11.35 3.15
C VAL A 51 36.41 -11.85 3.13
N GLN A 52 37.13 -11.70 4.24
CA GLN A 52 38.44 -12.32 4.47
C GLN A 52 38.39 -13.19 5.74
N SER A 53 39.09 -14.33 5.70
CA SER A 53 39.31 -15.18 6.89
C SER A 53 40.38 -14.54 7.76
N ASN A 54 40.19 -14.55 9.09
CA ASN A 54 41.16 -14.05 10.06
C ASN A 54 42.14 -15.13 10.55
N GLU A 55 42.19 -16.31 9.92
CA GLU A 55 43.14 -17.37 10.29
C GLU A 55 44.58 -16.98 9.92
N GLU A 56 45.50 -17.00 10.90
CA GLU A 56 46.94 -16.84 10.65
C GLU A 56 47.49 -18.06 9.91
N LEU A 57 48.30 -17.82 8.88
CA LEU A 57 48.98 -18.85 8.10
C LEU A 57 50.01 -19.57 8.98
N MET A 58 49.78 -20.83 9.33
CA MET A 58 50.84 -21.72 9.82
C MET A 58 51.62 -22.28 8.61
N ASP A 59 52.94 -22.28 8.68
CA ASP A 59 53.82 -22.81 7.63
C ASP A 59 53.44 -24.25 7.26
N GLY A 60 53.10 -24.46 5.99
CA GLY A 60 52.83 -25.78 5.41
C GLY A 60 51.37 -26.22 5.27
N TYR A 61 50.38 -25.44 5.74
CA TYR A 61 48.96 -25.72 5.51
C TYR A 61 48.33 -24.78 4.47
N THR A 62 47.52 -25.32 3.56
CA THR A 62 46.75 -24.50 2.60
C THR A 62 45.63 -23.76 3.34
N PRO A 63 45.53 -22.42 3.25
CA PRO A 63 44.49 -21.67 3.94
C PRO A 63 43.10 -22.07 3.45
N LYS A 64 42.10 -22.01 4.35
CA LYS A 64 40.70 -21.94 3.95
C LYS A 64 40.45 -20.57 3.31
N ALA A 65 40.68 -20.47 2.00
CA ALA A 65 40.58 -19.22 1.27
C ALA A 65 39.10 -18.87 1.01
N TYR A 66 38.49 -18.15 1.93
CA TYR A 66 37.15 -17.56 1.74
C TYR A 66 37.29 -16.16 1.13
N SER A 67 37.48 -16.07 -0.18
CA SER A 67 37.34 -14.82 -0.94
C SER A 67 36.15 -14.94 -1.88
N PHE A 68 35.05 -14.29 -1.51
CA PHE A 68 33.84 -14.26 -2.34
C PHE A 68 33.84 -12.99 -3.18
N GLY A 69 33.50 -13.12 -4.46
CA GLY A 69 33.20 -12.00 -5.35
C GLY A 69 31.80 -12.19 -5.94
N PHE A 70 31.26 -11.15 -6.59
CA PHE A 70 29.98 -11.25 -7.32
C PHE A 70 30.06 -12.28 -8.46
N MET A 71 31.28 -12.62 -8.89
CA MET A 71 31.58 -13.68 -9.85
C MET A 71 31.33 -15.10 -9.32
N ASN A 72 31.24 -15.29 -7.99
CA ASN A 72 31.16 -16.60 -7.36
C ASN A 72 29.72 -16.95 -6.93
N ILE A 73 28.73 -16.46 -7.68
CA ILE A 73 27.31 -16.76 -7.45
C ILE A 73 26.98 -18.12 -8.07
N SER A 74 26.15 -18.91 -7.39
CA SER A 74 25.74 -20.26 -7.80
C SER A 74 25.14 -20.33 -9.21
N VAL A 75 24.55 -19.23 -9.67
CA VAL A 75 24.01 -19.06 -11.03
C VAL A 75 24.88 -18.09 -11.82
N ILE A 76 25.93 -18.62 -12.45
CA ILE A 76 26.90 -17.82 -13.23
C ILE A 76 26.27 -17.05 -14.39
N PHE A 77 25.13 -17.52 -14.92
CA PHE A 77 24.37 -16.83 -15.98
C PHE A 77 23.96 -15.42 -15.57
N MET A 78 23.61 -15.19 -14.29
CA MET A 78 23.18 -13.87 -13.82
C MET A 78 24.30 -12.83 -13.91
N TRP A 79 25.54 -13.25 -13.72
CA TRP A 79 26.72 -12.39 -13.88
C TRP A 79 26.93 -11.98 -15.33
N TYR A 80 26.83 -12.91 -16.28
CA TYR A 80 26.92 -12.60 -17.71
C TYR A 80 25.77 -11.70 -18.18
N LEU A 81 24.56 -11.91 -17.66
CA LEU A 81 23.40 -11.06 -17.94
C LEU A 81 23.64 -9.63 -17.46
N PHE A 82 24.17 -9.47 -16.23
CA PHE A 82 24.53 -8.16 -15.69
C PHE A 82 25.58 -7.44 -16.54
N MET A 83 26.64 -8.14 -16.94
CA MET A 83 27.68 -7.61 -17.83
C MET A 83 27.13 -7.16 -19.18
N LEU A 84 26.27 -7.99 -19.80
CA LEU A 84 25.65 -7.67 -21.08
C LEU A 84 24.80 -6.40 -20.97
N LEU A 85 24.01 -6.26 -19.90
CA LEU A 85 23.17 -5.09 -19.67
C LEU A 85 23.98 -3.81 -19.44
N ILE A 86 25.14 -3.89 -18.77
CA ILE A 86 26.07 -2.75 -18.64
C ILE A 86 26.61 -2.35 -20.01
N VAL A 87 27.13 -3.29 -20.78
CA VAL A 87 27.70 -3.02 -22.12
C VAL A 87 26.63 -2.45 -23.04
N ALA A 88 25.43 -3.03 -23.07
CA ALA A 88 24.29 -2.52 -23.82
C ALA A 88 23.91 -1.10 -23.38
N GLY A 89 23.89 -0.83 -22.06
CA GLY A 89 23.64 0.50 -21.51
C GLY A 89 24.66 1.54 -21.98
N ILE A 90 25.96 1.21 -21.94
CA ILE A 90 27.03 2.09 -22.41
C ILE A 90 26.88 2.37 -23.92
N LEU A 91 26.67 1.33 -24.73
CA LEU A 91 26.49 1.46 -26.17
C LEU A 91 25.26 2.31 -26.52
N LEU A 92 24.14 2.15 -25.80
CA LEU A 92 22.93 2.92 -26.01
C LEU A 92 23.08 4.40 -25.62
N VAL A 93 23.88 4.70 -24.58
CA VAL A 93 24.26 6.07 -24.25
C VAL A 93 25.11 6.70 -25.34
N VAL A 94 26.09 5.98 -25.87
CA VAL A 94 26.93 6.43 -26.98
C VAL A 94 26.08 6.66 -28.23
N ALA A 95 25.13 5.77 -28.52
CA ALA A 95 24.20 5.87 -29.64
C ALA A 95 23.06 6.90 -29.43
N LYS A 96 23.05 7.64 -28.31
CA LYS A 96 22.04 8.66 -27.96
C LYS A 96 20.60 8.13 -27.93
N LYS A 97 20.38 6.84 -27.66
CA LYS A 97 19.04 6.21 -27.54
C LYS A 97 18.54 6.27 -26.09
N GLU A 98 18.07 7.45 -25.68
CA GLU A 98 17.80 7.80 -24.27
C GLU A 98 16.79 6.88 -23.56
N LYS A 99 15.64 6.58 -24.17
CA LYS A 99 14.60 5.75 -23.53
C LYS A 99 15.06 4.32 -23.30
N LEU A 100 15.81 3.75 -24.25
CA LEU A 100 16.29 2.36 -24.18
C LEU A 100 17.42 2.23 -23.17
N SER A 101 18.30 3.23 -23.07
CA SER A 101 19.38 3.25 -22.07
C SER A 101 18.84 3.22 -20.63
N ILE A 102 17.74 3.90 -20.35
CA ILE A 102 17.11 3.90 -19.01
C ILE A 102 16.58 2.51 -18.67
N VAL A 103 15.93 1.84 -19.63
CA VAL A 103 15.43 0.48 -19.46
C VAL A 103 16.59 -0.48 -19.13
N THR A 104 17.71 -0.37 -19.86
CA THR A 104 18.88 -1.22 -19.60
C THR A 104 19.50 -0.98 -18.22
N SER A 105 19.58 0.27 -17.74
CA SER A 105 20.11 0.57 -16.39
C SER A 105 19.18 0.09 -15.28
N VAL A 106 17.86 0.19 -15.47
CA VAL A 106 16.88 -0.34 -14.52
C VAL A 106 16.98 -1.85 -14.45
N LEU A 107 17.00 -2.53 -15.60
CA LEU A 107 17.14 -3.99 -15.67
C LEU A 107 18.44 -4.47 -15.04
N ALA A 108 19.57 -3.80 -15.31
CA ALA A 108 20.85 -4.16 -14.71
C ALA A 108 20.83 -4.02 -13.18
N THR A 109 20.22 -2.95 -12.65
CA THR A 109 20.08 -2.73 -11.20
C THR A 109 19.22 -3.82 -10.56
N VAL A 110 18.13 -4.22 -11.21
CA VAL A 110 17.26 -5.31 -10.75
C VAL A 110 18.00 -6.65 -10.77
N VAL A 111 18.71 -6.96 -11.86
CA VAL A 111 19.52 -8.18 -11.97
C VAL A 111 20.57 -8.23 -10.88
N ALA A 112 21.28 -7.13 -10.61
CA ALA A 112 22.27 -7.07 -9.55
C ALA A 112 21.65 -7.30 -8.16
N PHE A 113 20.52 -6.65 -7.87
CA PHE A 113 19.83 -6.81 -6.60
C PHE A 113 19.33 -8.24 -6.40
N VAL A 114 18.67 -8.82 -7.40
CA VAL A 114 18.21 -10.22 -7.35
C VAL A 114 19.39 -11.16 -7.19
N SER A 115 20.50 -10.91 -7.88
CA SER A 115 21.71 -11.72 -7.78
C SER A 115 22.30 -11.76 -6.37
N MET A 116 22.29 -10.63 -5.65
CA MET A 116 22.83 -10.55 -4.29
C MET A 116 21.97 -11.24 -3.23
N PHE A 117 20.65 -11.19 -3.38
CA PHE A 117 19.72 -11.58 -2.31
C PHE A 117 18.99 -12.90 -2.58
N ALA A 118 18.86 -13.32 -3.84
CA ALA A 118 18.11 -14.52 -4.20
C ALA A 118 19.00 -15.77 -4.43
N PHE A 119 20.31 -15.58 -4.62
CA PHE A 119 21.24 -16.68 -4.93
C PHE A 119 22.41 -16.75 -3.94
N GLN A 120 23.03 -17.93 -3.88
CA GLN A 120 24.08 -18.26 -2.92
C GLN A 120 25.46 -18.01 -3.51
N PHE A 121 26.42 -17.62 -2.67
CA PHE A 121 27.84 -17.48 -3.03
C PHE A 121 28.58 -18.80 -2.75
N SER A 122 29.42 -19.26 -3.68
CA SER A 122 30.27 -20.43 -3.49
C SER A 122 31.66 -20.07 -2.96
N SER A 123 32.22 -20.93 -2.09
CA SER A 123 33.64 -20.93 -1.69
C SER A 123 34.23 -22.33 -1.72
N THR A 124 35.55 -22.42 -1.71
CA THR A 124 36.29 -23.67 -1.54
C THR A 124 36.73 -23.87 -0.09
N ASP A 125 36.28 -24.95 0.55
CA ASP A 125 36.69 -25.38 1.90
C ASP A 125 37.72 -26.52 1.81
N GLY A 126 38.95 -26.15 1.41
CA GLY A 126 40.07 -27.09 1.30
C GLY A 126 39.99 -28.07 0.11
N LYS A 127 40.87 -29.08 0.15
CA LYS A 127 40.96 -30.16 -0.85
C LYS A 127 40.65 -31.51 -0.20
N THR A 128 39.92 -32.38 -0.89
CA THR A 128 39.73 -33.77 -0.50
C THR A 128 41.06 -34.53 -0.55
N LYS A 129 41.13 -35.73 0.07
CA LYS A 129 42.32 -36.62 0.00
C LYS A 129 42.75 -36.98 -1.44
N THR A 130 41.87 -36.79 -2.42
CA THR A 130 42.11 -36.99 -3.85
C THR A 130 42.53 -35.72 -4.61
N GLY A 131 42.69 -34.59 -3.90
CA GLY A 131 43.10 -33.30 -4.47
C GLY A 131 41.96 -32.45 -5.05
N ALA A 132 40.71 -32.91 -5.00
CA ALA A 132 39.54 -32.17 -5.51
C ALA A 132 39.09 -31.08 -4.53
N LEU A 133 38.68 -29.92 -5.04
CA LEU A 133 38.19 -28.80 -4.23
C LEU A 133 36.78 -29.09 -3.68
N VAL A 134 36.55 -28.83 -2.38
CA VAL A 134 35.22 -28.95 -1.76
C VAL A 134 34.52 -27.61 -1.82
N TYR A 135 33.36 -27.53 -2.45
CA TYR A 135 32.59 -26.29 -2.55
C TYR A 135 31.52 -26.17 -1.45
N VAL A 136 31.42 -25.00 -0.82
CA VAL A 136 30.42 -24.65 0.20
C VAL A 136 29.64 -23.42 -0.28
N TYR A 137 28.32 -23.41 -0.05
CA TYR A 137 27.42 -22.33 -0.47
C TYR A 137 26.95 -21.50 0.72
N HIS A 138 26.99 -20.18 0.58
CA HIS A 138 26.68 -19.22 1.63
C HIS A 138 25.62 -18.21 1.16
N ASN A 139 24.66 -17.87 2.03
CA ASN A 139 23.75 -16.75 1.78
C ASN A 139 24.39 -15.44 2.24
N ILE A 140 24.01 -14.32 1.61
CA ILE A 140 24.52 -12.99 1.98
C ILE A 140 24.14 -12.60 3.42
N SER A 141 23.00 -13.09 3.92
CA SER A 141 22.56 -12.90 5.30
C SER A 141 23.48 -13.56 6.32
N ASP A 142 23.97 -14.76 5.99
CA ASP A 142 24.82 -15.55 6.89
C ASP A 142 26.23 -14.95 6.97
N LEU A 143 26.69 -14.35 5.86
CA LEU A 143 27.96 -13.63 5.79
C LEU A 143 27.95 -12.32 6.60
N LEU A 144 26.79 -11.67 6.73
CA LEU A 144 26.64 -10.38 7.43
C LEU A 144 26.27 -10.53 8.93
N SER A 145 25.91 -11.73 9.39
CA SER A 145 25.34 -11.99 10.72
C SER A 145 26.33 -12.55 11.76
N ASN A 146 27.63 -12.23 11.65
CA ASN A 146 28.74 -12.75 12.49
C ASN A 146 29.18 -14.20 12.23
N GLY A 147 28.99 -14.67 10.99
CA GLY A 147 29.72 -15.82 10.49
C GLY A 147 29.00 -17.16 10.51
N TYR A 148 29.45 -18.01 9.60
CA TYR A 148 29.03 -19.40 9.47
C TYR A 148 29.93 -20.31 10.33
N GLY A 149 29.33 -21.11 11.22
CA GLY A 149 30.02 -22.18 11.95
C GLY A 149 30.89 -21.77 13.15
N GLY A 150 30.74 -20.55 13.69
CA GLY A 150 31.51 -20.08 14.86
C GLY A 150 32.83 -19.38 14.53
N ASN A 151 33.19 -19.30 13.25
CA ASN A 151 34.35 -18.51 12.79
C ASN A 151 33.97 -17.04 12.63
N THR A 152 34.87 -16.13 13.04
CA THR A 152 34.69 -14.69 12.86
C THR A 152 35.20 -14.28 11.47
N TYR A 153 34.34 -13.62 10.70
CA TYR A 153 34.66 -13.16 9.35
C TYR A 153 34.90 -11.64 9.39
N SER A 154 35.96 -11.16 8.76
CA SER A 154 36.15 -9.73 8.53
C SER A 154 35.50 -9.33 7.20
N ILE A 155 34.72 -8.25 7.22
CA ILE A 155 34.08 -7.70 6.02
C ILE A 155 35.17 -7.16 5.10
N GLY A 156 35.26 -7.69 3.89
CA GLY A 156 36.22 -7.24 2.87
C GLY A 156 35.80 -5.93 2.23
N SER A 157 36.75 -5.24 1.60
CA SER A 157 36.54 -3.93 0.96
C SER A 157 35.50 -3.96 -0.16
N GLY A 158 35.27 -5.11 -0.80
CA GLY A 158 34.29 -5.28 -1.89
C GLY A 158 32.85 -4.98 -1.48
N VAL A 159 32.46 -5.33 -0.25
CA VAL A 159 31.10 -5.05 0.26
C VAL A 159 30.81 -3.55 0.30
N TYR A 160 31.76 -2.76 0.82
CA TYR A 160 31.62 -1.31 0.91
C TYR A 160 31.53 -0.65 -0.46
N VAL A 161 32.35 -1.09 -1.42
CA VAL A 161 32.36 -0.56 -2.79
C VAL A 161 31.05 -0.89 -3.52
N ILE A 162 30.49 -2.08 -3.33
CA ILE A 162 29.21 -2.47 -3.94
C ILE A 162 28.05 -1.68 -3.35
N ILE A 163 28.00 -1.51 -2.02
CA ILE A 163 26.96 -0.71 -1.37
C ILE A 163 26.99 0.73 -1.91
N LEU A 164 28.18 1.32 -2.01
CA LEU A 164 28.35 2.66 -2.56
C LEU A 164 27.91 2.74 -4.03
N GLY A 165 28.29 1.75 -4.84
CA GLY A 165 27.85 1.64 -6.23
C GLY A 165 26.33 1.50 -6.38
N LEU A 166 25.70 0.72 -5.50
CA LEU A 166 24.25 0.47 -5.49
C LEU A 166 23.48 1.75 -5.12
N ILE A 167 23.95 2.51 -4.14
CA ILE A 167 23.39 3.81 -3.77
C ILE A 167 23.48 4.78 -4.96
N VAL A 168 24.65 4.89 -5.59
CA VAL A 168 24.85 5.77 -6.76
C VAL A 168 23.97 5.34 -7.94
N ALA A 169 23.84 4.03 -8.18
CA ALA A 169 22.99 3.49 -9.23
C ALA A 169 21.51 3.81 -9.00
N ILE A 170 20.99 3.61 -7.78
CA ILE A 170 19.60 3.92 -7.41
C ILE A 170 19.33 5.43 -7.57
N ILE A 171 20.23 6.28 -7.07
CA ILE A 171 20.09 7.73 -7.22
C ILE A 171 20.08 8.12 -8.70
N GLY A 172 20.94 7.51 -9.51
CA GLY A 172 21.01 7.74 -10.95
C GLY A 172 19.72 7.36 -11.65
N VAL A 173 19.23 6.14 -11.39
CA VAL A 173 17.96 5.63 -11.94
C VAL A 173 16.78 6.51 -11.53
N PHE A 174 16.71 6.91 -10.25
CA PHE A 174 15.67 7.80 -9.76
C PHE A 174 15.66 9.14 -10.51
N TRP A 175 16.83 9.76 -10.67
CA TRP A 175 16.95 11.02 -11.42
C TRP A 175 16.57 10.89 -12.89
N ASP A 176 16.94 9.79 -13.54
CA ASP A 176 16.61 9.53 -14.94
C ASP A 176 15.09 9.29 -15.13
N VAL A 177 14.44 8.59 -14.20
CA VAL A 177 12.98 8.39 -14.19
C VAL A 177 12.24 9.71 -13.95
N VAL A 178 12.65 10.51 -12.96
CA VAL A 178 12.05 11.83 -12.68
C VAL A 178 12.13 12.75 -13.91
N LYS A 179 13.19 12.65 -14.70
CA LYS A 179 13.37 13.45 -15.91
C LYS A 179 12.40 13.05 -17.03
N LEU A 180 12.03 11.77 -17.13
CA LEU A 180 10.98 11.30 -18.03
C LEU A 180 9.65 12.01 -17.70
N PHE A 181 9.27 12.04 -16.42
CA PHE A 181 8.04 12.69 -15.97
C PHE A 181 8.05 14.22 -16.15
N LYS A 182 9.23 14.86 -16.07
CA LYS A 182 9.36 16.30 -16.35
C LYS A 182 9.10 16.68 -17.80
N LYS A 183 9.24 15.76 -18.75
CA LYS A 183 9.05 16.02 -20.18
C LYS A 183 7.57 16.05 -20.59
N ASP A 184 6.69 15.48 -19.77
CA ASP A 184 5.25 15.35 -20.05
C ASP A 184 4.38 16.46 -19.44
N LEU A 185 4.99 17.47 -18.79
CA LEU A 185 4.27 18.70 -18.43
C LEU A 185 4.10 19.55 -19.70
N GLY A 186 3.03 19.28 -20.46
CA GLY A 186 2.52 20.11 -21.54
C GLY A 186 1.96 21.45 -21.04
N VAL A 187 2.75 22.18 -20.27
CA VAL A 187 2.42 23.50 -19.73
C VAL A 187 3.17 24.53 -20.56
N ASP A 188 2.43 25.50 -21.12
CA ASP A 188 2.99 26.56 -21.96
C ASP A 188 4.21 27.23 -21.29
N SER A 189 5.37 27.07 -21.91
CA SER A 189 6.66 27.56 -21.42
C SER A 189 6.68 29.08 -21.15
N LYS A 190 5.74 29.82 -21.76
CA LYS A 190 5.50 31.25 -21.55
C LYS A 190 5.22 31.59 -20.08
N TYR A 191 4.51 30.72 -19.35
CA TYR A 191 4.17 30.93 -17.93
C TYR A 191 5.21 30.34 -16.95
N LEU A 192 6.14 29.51 -17.43
CA LEU A 192 7.18 28.86 -16.62
C LEU A 192 8.50 29.67 -16.52
N SER A 193 8.66 30.69 -17.36
CA SER A 193 9.92 31.44 -17.51
C SER A 193 10.44 32.09 -16.21
N ASN A 194 9.54 32.55 -15.34
CA ASN A 194 9.91 33.14 -14.04
C ASN A 194 10.17 32.10 -12.94
N SER A 195 9.47 30.96 -12.95
CA SER A 195 9.64 29.95 -11.90
C SER A 195 10.88 29.08 -12.14
N LEU A 196 11.27 28.77 -13.38
CA LEU A 196 12.43 27.90 -13.67
C LEU A 196 13.80 28.61 -13.57
N ASN A 197 13.81 29.95 -13.57
CA ASN A 197 15.04 30.74 -13.51
C ASN A 197 15.49 31.08 -12.07
N GLN A 198 14.68 30.80 -11.04
CA GLN A 198 15.07 30.97 -9.64
C GLN A 198 15.86 29.76 -9.13
N SER A 199 16.89 30.00 -8.31
CA SER A 199 17.64 28.92 -7.66
C SER A 199 16.72 28.14 -6.70
N ILE A 200 16.91 26.82 -6.59
CA ILE A 200 16.13 25.96 -5.68
C ILE A 200 16.19 26.52 -4.26
N THR A 201 17.35 27.02 -3.85
CA THR A 201 17.58 27.64 -2.54
C THR A 201 16.70 28.88 -2.32
N GLN A 202 16.56 29.76 -3.33
CA GLN A 202 15.67 30.92 -3.25
C GLN A 202 14.19 30.51 -3.14
N LYS A 203 13.78 29.47 -3.86
CA LYS A 203 12.42 28.91 -3.71
C LYS A 203 12.20 28.31 -2.32
N MET A 204 13.15 27.52 -1.83
CA MET A 204 13.05 26.91 -0.50
C MET A 204 12.96 27.98 0.60
N PHE A 205 13.73 29.06 0.46
CA PHE A 205 13.67 30.19 1.38
C PHE A 205 12.33 30.96 1.28
N TYR A 206 11.81 31.17 0.07
CA TYR A 206 10.50 31.80 -0.13
C TYR A 206 9.36 30.97 0.50
N TYR A 207 9.37 29.64 0.33
CA TYR A 207 8.36 28.73 0.86
C TYR A 207 8.68 28.16 2.26
N ARG A 208 9.68 28.70 2.96
CA ARG A 208 10.12 28.20 4.28
C ARG A 208 8.98 28.07 5.30
N GLY A 209 8.03 29.00 5.29
CA GLY A 209 6.86 28.95 6.18
C GLY A 209 5.99 27.71 5.95
N PHE A 210 5.75 27.33 4.69
CA PHE A 210 5.02 26.11 4.35
C PHE A 210 5.77 24.85 4.79
N TYR A 211 7.10 24.82 4.63
CA TYR A 211 7.90 23.68 5.09
C TYR A 211 7.84 23.53 6.61
N ILE A 212 7.90 24.64 7.36
CA ILE A 212 7.78 24.62 8.83
C ILE A 212 6.40 24.15 9.27
N MET A 213 5.33 24.63 8.62
CA MET A 213 3.95 24.19 8.90
C MET A 213 3.72 22.72 8.55
N PHE A 214 4.36 22.22 7.50
CA PHE A 214 4.25 20.82 7.07
C PHE A 214 5.08 19.86 7.94
N LEU A 215 6.20 20.32 8.51
CA LEU A 215 7.13 19.52 9.29
C LEU A 215 6.47 18.65 10.38
N PRO A 216 5.57 19.16 11.27
CA PRO A 216 4.95 18.33 12.30
C PRO A 216 4.08 17.21 11.71
N VAL A 217 3.35 17.49 10.62
CA VAL A 217 2.55 16.48 9.91
C VAL A 217 3.44 15.42 9.27
N PHE A 218 4.54 15.86 8.64
CA PHE A 218 5.51 14.96 8.04
C PHE A 218 6.16 14.04 9.08
N ILE A 219 6.59 14.59 10.23
CA ILE A 219 7.16 13.80 11.33
C ILE A 219 6.14 12.78 11.84
N MET A 220 4.89 13.18 12.04
CA MET A 220 3.82 12.26 12.46
C MET A 220 3.61 11.13 11.44
N ILE A 221 3.63 11.44 10.14
CA ILE A 221 3.53 10.43 9.08
C ILE A 221 4.71 9.45 9.13
N VAL A 222 5.94 9.96 9.22
CA VAL A 222 7.13 9.11 9.26
C VAL A 222 7.14 8.24 10.52
N LEU A 223 6.84 8.81 11.69
CA LEU A 223 6.93 8.13 12.98
C LEU A 223 5.78 7.12 13.19
N PHE A 224 4.55 7.44 12.83
CA PHE A 224 3.39 6.58 13.14
C PHE A 224 2.93 5.70 11.97
N PHE A 225 3.29 6.02 10.72
CA PHE A 225 2.90 5.21 9.57
C PHE A 225 4.08 4.47 8.93
N TYR A 226 5.21 5.13 8.67
CA TYR A 226 6.35 4.48 8.00
C TYR A 226 7.28 3.72 8.96
N TRP A 227 7.54 4.23 10.16
CA TRP A 227 8.38 3.54 11.13
C TRP A 227 7.82 2.16 11.52
N PRO A 228 6.50 1.98 11.80
CA PRO A 228 5.95 0.66 12.06
C PRO A 228 6.04 -0.30 10.86
N MET A 229 6.14 0.20 9.61
CA MET A 229 6.34 -0.66 8.44
C MET A 229 7.70 -1.39 8.46
N LEU A 230 8.68 -0.92 9.22
CA LEU A 230 9.90 -1.69 9.48
C LEU A 230 9.58 -3.03 10.17
N GLY A 231 8.50 -3.08 10.94
CA GLY A 231 7.98 -4.30 11.56
C GLY A 231 7.47 -5.35 10.56
N CYS A 232 7.18 -4.97 9.31
CA CYS A 232 6.83 -5.94 8.26
C CYS A 232 7.92 -7.00 8.03
N ARG A 233 9.18 -6.70 8.39
CA ARG A 233 10.28 -7.67 8.36
C ARG A 233 9.99 -8.92 9.22
N TYR A 234 9.20 -8.77 10.29
CA TYR A 234 8.89 -9.88 11.20
C TYR A 234 8.07 -10.98 10.53
N ALA A 235 7.35 -10.67 9.45
CA ALA A 235 6.66 -11.67 8.63
C ALA A 235 7.59 -12.72 8.00
N PHE A 236 8.89 -12.45 7.92
CA PHE A 236 9.89 -13.34 7.36
C PHE A 236 10.82 -13.94 8.42
N THR A 237 10.53 -13.73 9.70
CA THR A 237 11.35 -14.19 10.82
C THR A 237 10.52 -15.04 11.79
N SER A 238 11.18 -16.00 12.43
CA SER A 238 10.64 -16.62 13.64
C SER A 238 10.89 -15.66 14.80
N TYR A 239 9.81 -15.19 15.43
CA TYR A 239 9.92 -14.17 16.48
C TYR A 239 10.30 -14.83 17.81
N VAL A 240 11.53 -14.56 18.27
CA VAL A 240 11.99 -14.82 19.64
C VAL A 240 12.33 -13.47 20.25
N LEU A 241 11.87 -13.21 21.48
CA LEU A 241 11.89 -11.89 22.15
C LEU A 241 13.23 -11.12 22.01
N ALA A 242 14.36 -11.84 21.99
CA ALA A 242 15.69 -11.27 21.93
C ALA A 242 16.41 -11.41 20.58
N ASN A 243 16.08 -12.41 19.76
CA ASN A 243 16.82 -12.74 18.53
C ASN A 243 15.93 -13.38 17.46
N PRO A 244 15.22 -12.58 16.63
CA PRO A 244 14.46 -13.11 15.52
C PRO A 244 15.41 -13.66 14.45
N TYR A 245 15.26 -14.92 14.07
CA TYR A 245 16.02 -15.51 12.95
C TYR A 245 15.15 -15.60 11.70
N TYR A 246 15.77 -15.41 10.54
CA TYR A 246 15.08 -15.38 9.25
C TYR A 246 14.64 -16.79 8.84
N ILE A 247 13.37 -16.95 8.47
CA ILE A 247 12.77 -18.21 8.05
C ILE A 247 12.17 -18.12 6.63
N GLY A 248 12.45 -17.04 5.91
CA GLY A 248 11.95 -16.83 4.55
C GLY A 248 10.42 -16.71 4.48
N ILE A 249 9.81 -17.41 3.53
CA ILE A 249 8.36 -17.36 3.25
C ILE A 249 7.55 -18.41 4.00
N PHE A 250 8.13 -19.05 5.03
CA PHE A 250 7.49 -20.14 5.77
C PHE A 250 6.09 -19.77 6.28
N HIS A 251 5.94 -18.61 6.91
CA HIS A 251 4.65 -18.13 7.42
C HIS A 251 3.58 -18.02 6.32
N PHE A 252 3.96 -17.57 5.12
CA PHE A 252 3.06 -17.49 3.98
C PHE A 252 2.65 -18.88 3.46
N GLN A 253 3.58 -19.84 3.42
CA GLN A 253 3.27 -21.22 3.04
C GLN A 253 2.31 -21.86 4.05
N THR A 254 2.57 -21.67 5.34
CA THR A 254 1.72 -22.17 6.43
C THR A 254 0.32 -21.60 6.36
N MET A 255 0.22 -20.27 6.21
CA MET A 255 -1.05 -19.56 6.08
C MET A 255 -1.86 -20.04 4.87
N LEU A 256 -1.24 -20.16 3.69
CA LEU A 256 -1.96 -20.49 2.46
C LEU A 256 -2.35 -21.97 2.34
N ARG A 257 -1.51 -22.89 2.83
CA ARG A 257 -1.72 -24.34 2.63
C ARG A 257 -2.34 -25.06 3.81
N PHE A 258 -2.01 -24.67 5.04
CA PHE A 258 -2.29 -25.48 6.21
C PHE A 258 -3.30 -24.86 7.19
N ASP A 259 -3.56 -23.56 7.11
CA ASP A 259 -4.46 -22.89 8.06
C ASP A 259 -5.90 -22.74 7.53
N THR A 260 -6.77 -23.65 7.95
CA THR A 260 -8.20 -23.63 7.63
C THR A 260 -8.93 -22.44 8.28
N TYR A 261 -8.55 -22.05 9.49
CA TYR A 261 -9.15 -20.92 10.21
C TYR A 261 -8.83 -19.59 9.55
N PHE A 262 -7.62 -19.45 8.98
CA PHE A 262 -7.27 -18.30 8.16
C PHE A 262 -8.22 -18.15 6.96
N TRP A 263 -8.46 -19.23 6.19
CA TRP A 263 -9.35 -19.18 5.03
C TRP A 263 -10.81 -18.92 5.40
N GLN A 264 -11.26 -19.45 6.55
CA GLN A 264 -12.56 -19.13 7.12
C GLN A 264 -12.66 -17.64 7.47
N ALA A 265 -11.67 -17.10 8.19
CA ALA A 265 -11.62 -15.68 8.53
C ALA A 265 -11.53 -14.79 7.29
N PHE A 266 -10.79 -15.19 6.26
CA PHE A 266 -10.71 -14.50 4.97
C PHE A 266 -12.06 -14.45 4.26
N ARG A 267 -12.75 -15.59 4.14
CA ARG A 267 -14.09 -15.69 3.54
C ARG A 267 -15.08 -14.81 4.31
N ASN A 268 -15.12 -14.93 5.63
CA ASN A 268 -16.01 -14.15 6.48
C ASN A 268 -15.73 -12.64 6.34
N THR A 269 -14.46 -12.23 6.29
CA THR A 269 -14.09 -10.82 6.06
C THR A 269 -14.67 -10.30 4.75
N LEU A 270 -14.52 -11.04 3.66
CA LEU A 270 -15.05 -10.64 2.35
C LEU A 270 -16.57 -10.62 2.33
N VAL A 271 -17.21 -11.69 2.78
CA VAL A 271 -18.68 -11.83 2.76
C VAL A 271 -19.33 -10.76 3.63
N LEU A 272 -18.91 -10.62 4.89
CA LEU A 272 -19.47 -9.63 5.80
C LEU A 272 -19.26 -8.21 5.28
N SER A 273 -18.07 -7.90 4.78
CA SER A 273 -17.76 -6.53 4.38
C SER A 273 -18.41 -6.13 3.04
N ILE A 274 -18.51 -7.05 2.07
CA ILE A 274 -19.20 -6.78 0.79
C ILE A 274 -20.70 -6.66 1.00
N VAL A 275 -21.31 -7.58 1.77
CA VAL A 275 -22.76 -7.51 2.05
C VAL A 275 -23.08 -6.26 2.87
N LYS A 276 -22.28 -5.95 3.91
CA LYS A 276 -22.39 -4.69 4.67
C LYS A 276 -22.30 -3.48 3.74
N LEU A 277 -21.33 -3.44 2.83
CA LEU A 277 -21.15 -2.33 1.89
C LEU A 277 -22.40 -2.10 1.03
N ILE A 278 -22.95 -3.17 0.45
CA ILE A 278 -24.14 -3.11 -0.41
C ILE A 278 -25.34 -2.65 0.40
N LEU A 279 -25.58 -3.24 1.57
CA LEU A 279 -26.71 -2.91 2.43
C LEU A 279 -26.64 -1.47 2.94
N ASN A 280 -25.49 -1.02 3.45
CA ASN A 280 -25.32 0.34 3.96
C ASN A 280 -25.45 1.38 2.84
N THR A 281 -24.88 1.11 1.66
CA THR A 281 -24.99 2.02 0.52
C THR A 281 -26.42 2.09 0.02
N GLY A 282 -27.08 0.93 -0.15
CA GLY A 282 -28.47 0.85 -0.59
C GLY A 282 -29.43 1.55 0.39
N ALA A 283 -29.30 1.27 1.68
CA ALA A 283 -30.09 1.92 2.72
C ALA A 283 -29.89 3.44 2.72
N ALA A 284 -28.64 3.92 2.60
CA ALA A 284 -28.34 5.35 2.56
C ALA A 284 -28.93 6.04 1.33
N VAL A 285 -28.89 5.40 0.16
CA VAL A 285 -29.53 5.92 -1.06
C VAL A 285 -31.04 6.01 -0.87
N ILE A 286 -31.68 4.92 -0.43
CA ILE A 286 -33.14 4.87 -0.22
C ILE A 286 -33.57 5.95 0.77
N ILE A 287 -32.91 6.03 1.93
CA ILE A 287 -33.25 7.04 2.95
C ILE A 287 -33.01 8.45 2.42
N SER A 288 -31.93 8.70 1.67
CA SER A 288 -31.68 10.03 1.09
C SER A 288 -32.77 10.46 0.10
N LEU A 289 -33.27 9.53 -0.72
CA LEU A 289 -34.36 9.78 -1.65
C LEU A 289 -35.67 10.07 -0.91
N LEU A 290 -35.99 9.27 0.11
CA LEU A 290 -37.18 9.49 0.95
C LEU A 290 -37.12 10.85 1.66
N LEU A 291 -35.98 11.21 2.25
CA LEU A 291 -35.78 12.52 2.89
C LEU A 291 -35.84 13.68 1.89
N ASN A 292 -35.47 13.46 0.63
CA ASN A 292 -35.54 14.48 -0.40
C ASN A 292 -36.99 14.84 -0.76
N GLU A 293 -37.90 13.87 -0.74
CA GLU A 293 -39.32 14.08 -1.03
C GLU A 293 -40.11 14.69 0.14
N ILE A 294 -39.53 14.77 1.35
CA ILE A 294 -40.19 15.41 2.49
C ILE A 294 -40.27 16.93 2.27
N THR A 295 -41.49 17.45 2.21
CA THR A 295 -41.79 18.88 2.07
C THR A 295 -41.77 19.63 3.42
N ASN A 296 -42.19 18.98 4.51
CA ASN A 296 -42.18 19.59 5.84
C ASN A 296 -40.75 19.67 6.38
N MET A 297 -40.21 20.89 6.40
CA MET A 297 -38.83 21.16 6.83
C MET A 297 -38.56 20.83 8.29
N ALA A 298 -39.52 21.01 9.19
CA ALA A 298 -39.35 20.66 10.61
C ALA A 298 -39.26 19.14 10.77
N PHE A 299 -40.16 18.40 10.12
CA PHE A 299 -40.14 16.94 10.13
C PHE A 299 -38.85 16.39 9.51
N LYS A 300 -38.42 16.93 8.35
CA LYS A 300 -37.17 16.55 7.68
C LYS A 300 -35.96 16.70 8.59
N LYS A 301 -35.81 17.84 9.27
CA LYS A 301 -34.69 18.10 10.21
C LYS A 301 -34.71 17.16 11.41
N SER A 302 -35.88 16.87 11.98
CA SER A 302 -36.01 15.92 13.09
C SER A 302 -35.60 14.51 12.67
N VAL A 303 -36.10 14.02 11.53
CA VAL A 303 -35.75 12.68 11.02
C VAL A 303 -34.26 12.58 10.69
N GLN A 304 -33.68 13.61 10.06
CA GLN A 304 -32.23 13.67 9.81
C GLN A 304 -31.42 13.53 11.11
N THR A 305 -31.78 14.28 12.14
CA THR A 305 -31.08 14.24 13.43
C THR A 305 -31.12 12.83 14.05
N ILE A 306 -32.29 12.19 14.03
CA ILE A 306 -32.48 10.82 14.54
C ILE A 306 -31.64 9.81 13.75
N ILE A 307 -31.61 9.92 12.42
CA ILE A 307 -30.87 8.99 11.56
C ILE A 307 -29.35 9.21 11.64
N TYR A 308 -28.89 10.44 11.92
CA TYR A 308 -27.46 10.77 11.98
C TYR A 308 -26.84 10.45 13.35
N LEU A 309 -27.63 10.55 14.43
CA LEU A 309 -27.16 10.35 15.80
C LEU A 309 -26.38 9.02 16.02
N PRO A 310 -26.82 7.86 15.49
CA PRO A 310 -26.15 6.59 15.74
C PRO A 310 -24.71 6.52 15.25
N HIS A 311 -24.38 7.27 14.20
CA HIS A 311 -23.04 7.28 13.62
C HIS A 311 -21.99 7.76 14.63
N PHE A 312 -22.35 8.72 15.48
CA PHE A 312 -21.45 9.32 16.47
C PHE A 312 -21.14 8.44 17.69
N MET A 313 -21.91 7.37 17.92
CA MET A 313 -21.66 6.47 19.05
C MET A 313 -20.41 5.61 18.82
N SER A 314 -19.72 5.13 19.86
CA SER A 314 -18.66 4.14 19.67
C SER A 314 -19.25 2.75 19.43
N TRP A 315 -18.52 1.85 18.75
CA TRP A 315 -18.97 0.47 18.56
C TRP A 315 -19.17 -0.28 19.88
N VAL A 316 -18.39 0.03 20.91
CA VAL A 316 -18.53 -0.55 22.25
C VAL A 316 -19.90 -0.18 22.85
N VAL A 317 -20.30 1.09 22.76
CA VAL A 317 -21.61 1.56 23.26
C VAL A 317 -22.75 0.93 22.46
N VAL A 318 -22.64 0.90 21.13
CA VAL A 318 -23.63 0.28 20.25
C VAL A 318 -23.81 -1.20 20.63
N ALA A 319 -22.73 -1.94 20.81
CA ALA A 319 -22.80 -3.34 21.20
C ALA A 319 -23.41 -3.55 22.59
N ALA A 320 -23.11 -2.68 23.56
CA ALA A 320 -23.71 -2.76 24.89
C ALA A 320 -25.24 -2.53 24.84
N VAL A 321 -25.69 -1.50 24.12
CA VAL A 321 -27.12 -1.20 23.95
C VAL A 321 -27.84 -2.37 23.26
N PHE A 322 -27.27 -2.90 22.17
CA PHE A 322 -27.88 -4.04 21.48
C PHE A 322 -27.84 -5.33 22.32
N LYS A 323 -26.79 -5.59 23.09
CA LYS A 323 -26.76 -6.73 24.05
C LYS A 323 -27.85 -6.62 25.10
N MET A 324 -28.15 -5.40 25.57
CA MET A 324 -29.24 -5.16 26.52
C MET A 324 -30.61 -5.39 25.86
N ILE A 325 -30.84 -4.81 24.68
CA ILE A 325 -32.13 -4.90 23.95
C ILE A 325 -32.42 -6.34 23.47
N LEU A 326 -31.39 -7.05 23.02
CA LEU A 326 -31.45 -8.41 22.46
C LEU A 326 -31.11 -9.50 23.48
N SER A 327 -31.11 -9.18 24.76
CA SER A 327 -30.81 -10.15 25.82
C SER A 327 -31.78 -11.33 25.78
N VAL A 328 -31.26 -12.53 26.04
CA VAL A 328 -32.02 -13.79 26.12
C VAL A 328 -32.91 -13.83 27.37
N ASN A 329 -32.52 -13.09 28.41
CA ASN A 329 -33.28 -13.04 29.65
C ASN A 329 -34.66 -12.40 29.40
N SER A 330 -35.65 -12.74 30.24
CA SER A 330 -37.01 -12.18 30.20
C SER A 330 -37.08 -10.65 30.33
N SER A 331 -35.96 -9.99 30.65
CA SER A 331 -35.79 -8.53 30.66
C SER A 331 -35.37 -7.94 29.31
N GLY A 332 -35.03 -8.75 28.30
CA GLY A 332 -34.69 -8.30 26.97
C GLY A 332 -35.91 -7.72 26.26
N VAL A 333 -35.82 -6.47 25.80
CA VAL A 333 -36.96 -5.74 25.21
C VAL A 333 -37.52 -6.47 23.98
N VAL A 334 -36.65 -6.97 23.10
CA VAL A 334 -37.08 -7.64 21.86
C VAL A 334 -37.65 -9.02 22.13
N ASN A 335 -36.95 -9.86 22.88
CA ASN A 335 -37.44 -11.20 23.23
C ASN A 335 -38.74 -11.13 24.03
N GLY A 336 -38.83 -10.23 25.01
CA GLY A 336 -40.05 -10.00 25.78
C GLY A 336 -41.22 -9.55 24.92
N ALA A 337 -41.00 -8.61 23.99
CA ALA A 337 -42.03 -8.19 23.05
C ALA A 337 -42.50 -9.32 22.13
N LEU A 338 -41.58 -10.12 21.57
CA LEU A 338 -41.92 -11.23 20.68
C LEU A 338 -42.70 -12.35 21.39
N ILE A 339 -42.33 -12.67 22.63
CA ILE A 339 -43.04 -13.65 23.47
C ILE A 339 -44.45 -13.12 23.81
N ASN A 340 -44.56 -11.86 24.22
CA ASN A 340 -45.85 -11.25 24.56
C ASN A 340 -46.80 -11.14 23.36
N MET A 341 -46.26 -11.00 22.15
CA MET A 341 -47.03 -11.02 20.89
C MET A 341 -47.39 -12.45 20.43
N GLY A 342 -46.92 -13.50 21.11
CA GLY A 342 -47.13 -14.90 20.71
C GLY A 342 -46.40 -15.30 19.43
N LEU A 343 -45.38 -14.56 19.01
CA LEU A 343 -44.60 -14.85 17.80
C LEU A 343 -43.53 -15.92 18.03
N ILE A 344 -43.07 -16.08 19.28
CA ILE A 344 -42.07 -17.07 19.69
C ILE A 344 -42.41 -17.60 21.08
N ASP A 345 -42.14 -18.89 21.31
CA ASP A 345 -42.34 -19.53 22.63
C ASP A 345 -41.08 -19.51 23.49
N ASN A 346 -39.89 -19.43 22.87
CA ASN A 346 -38.60 -19.44 23.55
C ASN A 346 -37.76 -18.23 23.14
N PRO A 347 -36.99 -17.63 24.08
CA PRO A 347 -36.16 -16.47 23.77
C PRO A 347 -35.05 -16.84 22.76
N ILE A 348 -34.81 -15.94 21.81
CA ILE A 348 -33.80 -16.12 20.77
C ILE A 348 -32.49 -15.49 21.22
N ASP A 349 -31.39 -16.26 21.14
CA ASP A 349 -30.05 -15.73 21.34
C ASP A 349 -29.47 -15.14 20.05
N PHE A 350 -29.77 -13.85 19.83
CA PHE A 350 -29.38 -13.14 18.62
C PHE A 350 -27.87 -12.95 18.44
N LEU A 351 -27.09 -12.94 19.53
CA LEU A 351 -25.65 -12.65 19.51
C LEU A 351 -24.77 -13.85 19.93
N GLY A 352 -25.34 -14.85 20.59
CA GLY A 352 -24.66 -16.10 20.93
C GLY A 352 -24.90 -17.23 19.92
N SER A 353 -25.90 -17.14 19.06
CA SER A 353 -26.19 -18.15 18.03
C SER A 353 -25.68 -17.75 16.64
N SER A 354 -24.88 -18.62 16.00
CA SER A 354 -24.37 -18.41 14.63
C SER A 354 -25.47 -18.22 13.60
N LYS A 355 -26.65 -18.82 13.83
CA LYS A 355 -27.82 -18.70 12.93
C LYS A 355 -28.34 -17.27 12.84
N TYR A 356 -28.32 -16.53 13.95
CA TYR A 356 -28.91 -15.19 14.03
C TYR A 356 -27.88 -14.06 13.99
N TRP A 357 -26.64 -14.34 14.41
CA TRP A 357 -25.58 -13.33 14.55
C TRP A 357 -25.36 -12.51 13.28
N THR A 358 -25.29 -13.16 12.12
CA THR A 358 -25.00 -12.48 10.84
C THR A 358 -26.08 -11.46 10.46
N GLY A 359 -27.36 -11.80 10.66
CA GLY A 359 -28.47 -10.89 10.39
C GLY A 359 -28.49 -9.72 11.37
N THR A 360 -28.32 -10.01 12.67
CA THR A 360 -28.21 -9.00 13.73
C THR A 360 -27.05 -8.04 13.46
N PHE A 361 -25.89 -8.57 13.05
CA PHE A 361 -24.72 -7.80 12.69
C PHE A 361 -25.02 -6.81 11.57
N PHE A 362 -25.67 -7.23 10.48
CA PHE A 362 -26.02 -6.32 9.40
C PHE A 362 -27.03 -5.25 9.84
N MET A 363 -28.04 -5.61 10.63
CA MET A 363 -29.00 -4.64 11.15
C MET A 363 -28.33 -3.56 12.01
N MET A 364 -27.40 -3.95 12.89
CA MET A 364 -26.63 -3.01 13.70
C MET A 364 -25.77 -2.08 12.83
N ASN A 365 -25.11 -2.62 11.80
CA ASN A 365 -24.28 -1.83 10.89
C ASN A 365 -25.11 -0.86 10.05
N VAL A 366 -26.25 -1.30 9.51
CA VAL A 366 -27.16 -0.43 8.76
C VAL A 366 -27.69 0.67 9.66
N TRP A 367 -28.18 0.34 10.85
CA TRP A 367 -28.69 1.33 11.80
C TRP A 367 -27.63 2.37 12.17
N LYS A 368 -26.37 1.96 12.36
CA LYS A 368 -25.28 2.84 12.75
C LYS A 368 -24.75 3.72 11.61
N ASP A 369 -24.49 3.12 10.44
CA ASP A 369 -23.68 3.74 9.39
C ASP A 369 -24.51 4.44 8.32
N THR A 370 -25.81 4.14 8.21
CA THR A 370 -26.66 4.68 7.13
C THR A 370 -26.78 6.20 7.16
N GLY A 371 -26.78 6.80 8.36
CA GLY A 371 -26.86 8.26 8.50
C GLY A 371 -25.73 9.01 7.81
N TRP A 372 -24.49 8.52 7.93
CA TRP A 372 -23.34 9.13 7.26
C TRP A 372 -23.45 9.09 5.73
N GLY A 373 -23.81 7.94 5.17
CA GLY A 373 -24.00 7.81 3.72
C GLY A 373 -25.12 8.72 3.19
N THR A 374 -26.18 8.88 3.99
CA THR A 374 -27.34 9.71 3.65
C THR A 374 -26.96 11.19 3.50
N ILE A 375 -26.04 11.70 4.32
CA ILE A 375 -25.54 13.09 4.23
C ILE A 375 -24.88 13.35 2.88
N LEU A 376 -24.01 12.43 2.43
CA LEU A 376 -23.28 12.55 1.16
C LEU A 376 -24.24 12.59 -0.04
N PHE A 377 -25.26 11.72 -0.03
CA PHE A 377 -26.26 11.69 -1.11
C PHE A 377 -27.17 12.90 -1.08
N LEU A 378 -27.61 13.35 0.10
CA LEU A 378 -28.46 14.53 0.21
C LEU A 378 -27.75 15.83 -0.19
N ALA A 379 -26.44 15.92 0.08
CA ALA A 379 -25.61 17.03 -0.39
C ALA A 379 -25.54 17.07 -1.93
N THR A 380 -25.46 15.89 -2.57
CA THR A 380 -25.51 15.79 -4.03
C THR A 380 -26.88 16.19 -4.58
N LEU A 381 -27.97 15.71 -3.96
CA LEU A 381 -29.34 16.05 -4.36
C LEU A 381 -29.61 17.54 -4.27
N SER A 382 -29.08 18.20 -3.24
CA SER A 382 -29.22 19.63 -3.05
C SER A 382 -28.46 20.47 -4.09
N GLY A 383 -27.53 19.85 -4.83
CA GLY A 383 -26.79 20.48 -5.92
C GLY A 383 -27.47 20.37 -7.30
N ILE A 384 -28.59 19.64 -7.41
CA ILE A 384 -29.33 19.51 -8.68
C ILE A 384 -30.14 20.79 -8.91
N SER A 385 -30.05 21.38 -10.10
CA SER A 385 -30.81 22.61 -10.42
C SER A 385 -32.33 22.34 -10.33
N PRO A 386 -33.10 23.21 -9.63
CA PRO A 386 -34.56 23.16 -9.63
C PRO A 386 -35.17 23.21 -11.04
N ASP A 387 -34.52 23.90 -11.99
CA ASP A 387 -35.00 24.09 -13.37
C ASP A 387 -35.27 22.74 -14.07
N LEU A 388 -34.46 21.72 -13.78
CA LEU A 388 -34.64 20.37 -14.35
C LEU A 388 -35.94 19.72 -13.87
N TYR A 389 -36.30 19.94 -12.60
CA TYR A 389 -37.52 19.41 -12.01
C TYR A 389 -38.78 20.16 -12.44
N GLU A 390 -38.66 21.48 -12.67
CA GLU A 390 -39.73 22.34 -13.17
C GLU A 390 -40.02 22.07 -14.65
N ALA A 391 -38.99 22.00 -15.50
CA ALA A 391 -39.13 21.66 -16.91
C ALA A 391 -39.81 20.29 -17.08
N ALA A 392 -39.36 19.28 -16.33
CA ALA A 392 -39.98 17.96 -16.38
C ALA A 392 -41.44 17.96 -15.88
N GLN A 393 -41.79 18.85 -14.95
CA GLN A 393 -43.17 18.99 -14.49
C GLN A 393 -44.06 19.63 -15.55
N ILE A 394 -43.55 20.59 -16.33
CA ILE A 394 -44.24 21.17 -17.49
C ILE A 394 -44.50 20.10 -18.56
N ASP A 395 -43.53 19.19 -18.77
CA ASP A 395 -43.65 18.03 -19.68
C ASP A 395 -44.57 16.90 -19.13
N GLY A 396 -45.23 17.09 -17.99
CA GLY A 396 -46.15 16.12 -17.41
C GLY A 396 -45.48 14.93 -16.71
N ALA A 397 -44.20 15.04 -16.33
CA ALA A 397 -43.51 13.99 -15.58
C ALA A 397 -44.01 13.93 -14.13
N ASN A 398 -44.61 12.80 -13.74
CA ASN A 398 -44.98 12.53 -12.35
C ASN A 398 -43.72 12.40 -11.45
N ARG A 399 -43.91 12.37 -10.12
CA ARG A 399 -42.81 12.28 -9.13
C ARG A 399 -41.89 11.08 -9.38
N PHE A 400 -42.46 9.92 -9.72
CA PHE A 400 -41.70 8.70 -9.99
C PHE A 400 -40.84 8.80 -11.26
N LYS A 401 -41.37 9.40 -12.33
CA LYS A 401 -40.61 9.70 -13.56
C LYS A 401 -39.46 10.65 -13.26
N ARG A 402 -39.68 11.72 -12.49
CA ARG A 402 -38.59 12.63 -12.07
C ARG A 402 -37.51 11.92 -11.25
N LEU A 403 -37.91 11.01 -10.36
CA LEU A 403 -36.97 10.19 -9.59
C LEU A 403 -36.10 9.31 -10.50
N ILE A 404 -36.70 8.60 -11.46
CA ILE A 404 -35.98 7.67 -12.34
C ILE A 404 -35.12 8.38 -13.39
N TYR A 405 -35.63 9.44 -14.01
CA TYR A 405 -34.98 10.06 -15.17
C TYR A 405 -34.07 11.24 -14.83
N ILE A 406 -34.21 11.84 -13.63
CA ILE A 406 -33.41 12.99 -13.21
C ILE A 406 -32.61 12.65 -11.96
N THR A 407 -33.30 12.30 -10.87
CA THR A 407 -32.68 12.15 -9.55
C THR A 407 -31.68 10.99 -9.48
N LEU A 408 -32.08 9.78 -9.90
CA LEU A 408 -31.22 8.60 -9.86
C LEU A 408 -29.99 8.73 -10.80
N PRO A 409 -30.12 9.17 -12.06
CA PRO A 409 -28.97 9.39 -12.94
C PRO A 409 -28.01 10.45 -12.39
N ALA A 410 -28.52 11.53 -11.80
CA ALA A 410 -27.70 12.56 -11.17
C ALA A 410 -26.93 12.01 -9.94
N LEU A 411 -27.55 11.13 -9.15
CA LEU A 411 -26.93 10.49 -7.99
C LEU A 411 -25.93 9.39 -8.34
N ALA A 412 -26.07 8.73 -9.50
CA ALA A 412 -25.27 7.56 -9.86
C ALA A 412 -23.76 7.79 -9.71
N ASN A 413 -23.26 8.96 -10.12
CA ASN A 413 -21.85 9.32 -9.99
C ASN A 413 -21.38 9.36 -8.53
N THR A 414 -22.19 9.92 -7.63
CA THR A 414 -21.88 9.96 -6.20
C THR A 414 -21.97 8.56 -5.59
N ILE A 415 -23.00 7.79 -5.93
CA ILE A 415 -23.16 6.39 -5.46
C ILE A 415 -21.92 5.57 -5.81
N ILE A 416 -21.49 5.62 -7.07
CA ILE A 416 -20.28 4.91 -7.53
C ILE A 416 -19.04 5.39 -6.78
N THR A 417 -18.89 6.70 -6.58
CA THR A 417 -17.74 7.26 -5.85
C THR A 417 -17.68 6.76 -4.41
N VAL A 418 -18.78 6.88 -3.68
CA VAL A 418 -18.89 6.47 -2.28
C VAL A 418 -18.71 4.96 -2.16
N PHE A 419 -19.31 4.19 -3.06
CA PHE A 419 -19.16 2.73 -3.11
C PHE A 419 -17.70 2.33 -3.26
N ILE A 420 -16.96 2.94 -4.20
CA ILE A 420 -15.54 2.64 -4.42
C ILE A 420 -14.68 3.06 -3.21
N LEU A 421 -14.91 4.24 -2.66
CA LEU A 421 -14.16 4.72 -1.48
C LEU A 421 -14.35 3.82 -0.27
N ASN A 422 -15.55 3.24 -0.11
CA ASN A 422 -15.82 2.29 0.97
C ASN A 422 -15.32 0.87 0.65
N LEU A 423 -15.30 0.47 -0.63
CA LEU A 423 -14.73 -0.80 -1.07
C LEU A 423 -13.22 -0.89 -0.80
N ALA A 424 -12.50 0.24 -0.85
CA ALA A 424 -11.11 0.33 -0.41
C ALA A 424 -10.90 -0.10 1.06
N LYS A 425 -11.94 0.05 1.90
CA LYS A 425 -11.91 -0.26 3.33
C LYS A 425 -12.53 -1.63 3.64
N VAL A 426 -12.89 -2.42 2.63
CA VAL A 426 -13.61 -3.70 2.79
C VAL A 426 -12.82 -4.75 3.56
N MET A 427 -11.49 -4.62 3.66
CA MET A 427 -10.65 -5.50 4.48
C MET A 427 -10.58 -5.07 5.95
N ASN A 428 -11.13 -3.91 6.31
CA ASN A 428 -11.07 -3.34 7.65
C ASN A 428 -12.42 -3.51 8.36
N LEU A 429 -12.55 -4.57 9.14
CA LEU A 429 -13.78 -4.92 9.88
C LEU A 429 -13.48 -5.41 11.29
N PHE A 430 -12.67 -4.69 12.07
CA PHE A 430 -12.29 -5.11 13.41
C PHE A 430 -13.35 -4.78 14.46
N GLU A 431 -13.60 -3.49 14.70
CA GLU A 431 -14.32 -3.02 15.90
C GLU A 431 -15.71 -3.64 16.04
N SER A 432 -16.54 -3.55 14.99
CA SER A 432 -17.92 -4.02 14.99
C SER A 432 -18.03 -5.53 15.25
N VAL A 433 -17.07 -6.31 14.75
CA VAL A 433 -17.04 -7.76 14.93
C VAL A 433 -16.52 -8.10 16.31
N PHE A 434 -15.42 -7.47 16.73
CA PHE A 434 -14.76 -7.76 17.99
C PHE A 434 -15.68 -7.58 19.20
N VAL A 435 -16.55 -6.57 19.19
CA VAL A 435 -17.46 -6.28 20.32
C VAL A 435 -18.73 -7.13 20.34
N THR A 436 -19.13 -7.71 19.20
CA THR A 436 -20.36 -8.51 19.07
C THR A 436 -20.12 -10.01 18.92
N GLN A 437 -18.90 -10.44 18.61
CA GLN A 437 -18.54 -11.85 18.56
C GLN A 437 -18.60 -12.51 19.95
N SER A 438 -18.83 -13.81 19.95
CA SER A 438 -18.90 -14.68 21.13
C SER A 438 -18.29 -16.04 20.79
N ALA A 439 -17.96 -16.84 21.80
CA ALA A 439 -17.35 -18.17 21.58
C ALA A 439 -18.23 -19.08 20.68
N GLY A 440 -19.55 -18.95 20.80
CA GLY A 440 -20.52 -19.71 20.01
C GLY A 440 -20.72 -19.20 18.58
N THR A 441 -20.14 -18.07 18.19
CA THR A 441 -20.34 -17.45 16.86
C THR A 441 -19.05 -17.32 16.06
N TYR A 442 -17.92 -17.84 16.54
CA TYR A 442 -16.62 -17.66 15.85
C TYR A 442 -16.61 -18.21 14.44
N ASP A 443 -17.40 -19.24 14.16
CA ASP A 443 -17.51 -19.85 12.85
C ASP A 443 -17.99 -18.86 11.76
N VAL A 444 -18.91 -17.97 12.12
CA VAL A 444 -19.49 -16.96 11.21
C VAL A 444 -18.96 -15.55 11.42
N SER A 445 -18.51 -15.23 12.64
CA SER A 445 -18.11 -13.88 13.03
C SER A 445 -16.63 -13.62 12.85
N GLN A 446 -15.76 -14.63 12.97
CA GLN A 446 -14.31 -14.39 12.95
C GLN A 446 -13.85 -13.84 11.59
N VAL A 447 -13.18 -12.70 11.61
CA VAL A 447 -12.61 -12.02 10.43
C VAL A 447 -11.09 -11.92 10.56
N LEU A 448 -10.39 -11.58 9.49
CA LEU A 448 -8.92 -11.53 9.48
C LEU A 448 -8.34 -10.70 10.62
N GLN A 449 -8.93 -9.54 10.93
CA GLN A 449 -8.42 -8.67 11.99
C GLN A 449 -8.64 -9.25 13.39
N THR A 450 -9.78 -9.89 13.67
CA THR A 450 -10.03 -10.54 14.96
C THR A 450 -9.25 -11.84 15.08
N TYR A 451 -9.04 -12.56 13.97
CA TYR A 451 -8.15 -13.70 13.88
C TYR A 451 -6.70 -13.31 14.24
N VAL A 452 -6.15 -12.28 13.59
CA VAL A 452 -4.82 -11.72 13.90
C VAL A 452 -4.73 -11.29 15.35
N TYR A 453 -5.74 -10.57 15.86
CA TYR A 453 -5.77 -10.12 17.25
C TYR A 453 -5.73 -11.31 18.22
N ASN A 454 -6.60 -12.31 18.04
CA ASN A 454 -6.68 -13.48 18.92
C ASN A 454 -5.37 -14.29 18.90
N LYS A 455 -4.79 -14.52 17.72
CA LYS A 455 -3.50 -15.22 17.58
C LYS A 455 -2.32 -14.44 18.16
N THR A 456 -2.38 -13.12 18.17
CA THR A 456 -1.29 -12.28 18.70
C THR A 456 -1.39 -12.11 20.21
N PHE A 457 -2.59 -11.85 20.75
CA PHE A 457 -2.76 -11.38 22.13
C PHE A 457 -3.51 -12.35 23.05
N SER A 458 -4.28 -13.29 22.51
CA SER A 458 -5.12 -14.20 23.31
C SER A 458 -4.57 -15.63 23.40
N ALA A 459 -3.65 -16.01 22.52
CA ALA A 459 -2.99 -17.31 22.59
C ALA A 459 -1.90 -17.31 23.67
N SER A 460 -1.75 -18.44 24.39
CA SER A 460 -0.66 -18.65 25.36
C SER A 460 0.74 -18.49 24.74
N PHE A 461 0.85 -18.58 23.41
CA PHE A 461 2.05 -18.30 22.63
C PHE A 461 1.70 -17.31 21.51
N SER A 462 2.18 -16.08 21.63
CA SER A 462 2.00 -15.02 20.63
C SER A 462 2.87 -15.28 19.40
N ASP A 463 2.23 -15.58 18.25
CA ASP A 463 2.95 -15.76 16.99
C ASP A 463 2.99 -14.47 16.17
N TYR A 464 3.84 -13.52 16.59
CA TYR A 464 3.97 -12.21 15.96
C TYR A 464 4.44 -12.30 14.50
N GLY A 465 5.30 -13.28 14.18
CA GLY A 465 5.80 -13.47 12.81
C GLY A 465 4.67 -13.91 11.86
N TYR A 466 3.91 -14.92 12.27
CA TYR A 466 2.78 -15.42 11.49
C TYR A 466 1.69 -14.35 11.33
N THR A 467 1.31 -13.66 12.41
CA THR A 467 0.23 -12.66 12.33
C THR A 467 0.65 -11.41 11.55
N THR A 468 1.94 -11.06 11.53
CA THR A 468 2.48 -10.01 10.64
C THR A 468 2.38 -10.45 9.17
N ALA A 469 2.65 -11.72 8.85
CA ALA A 469 2.49 -12.26 7.50
C ALA A 469 1.02 -12.21 7.02
N VAL A 470 0.08 -12.56 7.90
CA VAL A 470 -1.36 -12.42 7.64
C VAL A 470 -1.73 -10.94 7.40
N GLY A 471 -1.17 -10.01 8.20
CA GLY A 471 -1.36 -8.58 8.03
C GLY A 471 -0.83 -8.03 6.69
N LEU A 472 0.33 -8.52 6.24
CA LEU A 472 0.88 -8.21 4.92
C LEU A 472 0.02 -8.75 3.80
N PHE A 473 -0.44 -10.00 3.90
CA PHE A 473 -1.35 -10.59 2.92
C PHE A 473 -2.66 -9.79 2.81
N LYS A 474 -3.28 -9.44 3.94
CA LYS A 474 -4.46 -8.57 3.98
C LYS A 474 -4.20 -7.24 3.27
N SER A 475 -3.04 -6.61 3.52
CA SER A 475 -2.68 -5.34 2.91
C SER A 475 -2.48 -5.46 1.40
N PHE A 476 -1.88 -6.57 0.95
CA PHE A 476 -1.73 -6.89 -0.47
C PHE A 476 -3.08 -7.11 -1.16
N VAL A 477 -3.99 -7.88 -0.56
CA VAL A 477 -5.36 -8.05 -1.08
C VAL A 477 -6.10 -6.71 -1.10
N GLY A 478 -5.98 -5.90 -0.05
CA GLY A 478 -6.54 -4.55 0.00
C GLY A 478 -6.02 -3.67 -1.13
N MET A 479 -4.72 -3.70 -1.42
CA MET A 479 -4.12 -2.97 -2.54
C MET A 479 -4.69 -3.43 -3.89
N ILE A 480 -4.83 -4.73 -4.13
CA ILE A 480 -5.44 -5.26 -5.35
C ILE A 480 -6.88 -4.76 -5.50
N LEU A 481 -7.67 -4.80 -4.43
CA LEU A 481 -9.05 -4.31 -4.43
C LEU A 481 -9.09 -2.81 -4.75
N VAL A 482 -8.26 -1.99 -4.10
CA VAL A 482 -8.20 -0.53 -4.36
C VAL A 482 -7.81 -0.23 -5.81
N LEU A 483 -6.77 -0.88 -6.33
CA LEU A 483 -6.32 -0.68 -7.72
C LEU A 483 -7.37 -1.14 -8.73
N GLY A 484 -8.00 -2.30 -8.48
CA GLY A 484 -9.11 -2.81 -9.28
C GLY A 484 -10.28 -1.84 -9.31
N CYS A 485 -10.62 -1.25 -8.17
CA CYS A 485 -11.67 -0.24 -8.08
C CYS A 485 -11.29 1.07 -8.77
N ASN A 486 -10.04 1.53 -8.66
CA ASN A 486 -9.58 2.73 -9.36
C ASN A 486 -9.66 2.55 -10.87
N TYR A 487 -9.25 1.37 -11.36
CA TYR A 487 -9.37 1.01 -12.77
C TYR A 487 -10.83 0.97 -13.25
N ALA A 488 -11.71 0.32 -12.48
CA ALA A 488 -13.15 0.30 -12.75
C ALA A 488 -13.74 1.73 -12.77
N SER A 489 -13.34 2.58 -11.82
CA SER A 489 -13.76 3.99 -11.77
C SER A 489 -13.36 4.74 -13.03
N LYS A 490 -12.10 4.61 -13.47
CA LYS A 490 -11.59 5.26 -14.67
C LYS A 490 -12.34 4.83 -15.92
N LYS A 491 -12.74 3.56 -16.02
CA LYS A 491 -13.51 3.05 -17.15
C LYS A 491 -14.95 3.58 -17.19
N VAL A 492 -15.60 3.69 -16.03
CA VAL A 492 -17.02 4.13 -15.96
C VAL A 492 -17.16 5.65 -15.99
N ARG A 493 -16.28 6.38 -15.29
CA ARG A 493 -16.36 7.85 -15.13
C ARG A 493 -15.41 8.64 -16.02
N GLY A 494 -14.48 7.97 -16.70
CA GLY A 494 -13.42 8.62 -17.47
C GLY A 494 -12.28 9.22 -16.64
N ARG A 495 -12.35 9.16 -15.29
CA ARG A 495 -11.31 9.64 -14.37
C ARG A 495 -11.14 8.68 -13.20
N GLY A 496 -9.89 8.49 -12.76
CA GLY A 496 -9.56 7.73 -11.55
C GLY A 496 -9.94 8.49 -10.28
N ILE A 497 -10.05 7.76 -9.18
CA ILE A 497 -10.20 8.31 -7.83
C ILE A 497 -8.82 8.58 -7.21
N VAL A 498 -7.83 7.78 -7.59
CA VAL A 498 -6.39 7.96 -7.26
C VAL A 498 -5.64 8.41 -8.50
#